data_AF-A0A7V5LRS6-F1
#
_entry.id   AF-A0A7V5LRS6-F1
#
_cell.length_a   1.000
_cell.length_b   1.000
_cell.length_c   1.000
_cell.angle_alpha   90.00
_cell.angle_beta   90.00
_cell.angle_gamma   90.00
#
_symmetry.space_group_name_H-M   'P 1'
#
loop_
_entity.id
_entity.type
_entity.pdbx_description
1 polymer ?
#
loop_
_entity_poly.entity_id
_entity_poly.type
_entity_poly.pdbx_seq_one_letter_code
_entity_poly.pdbx_strand_id
1 'polypeptide(L)'
;MTLLGFLMEGRVYSFETQNPLTILAFFSDLGNGLFYLATRWLGWGLGNLKSTTFEFGTAYIAGAGLLNYLVALDAFDIAIGRKK
;
A
#
# COMPACT_ATOMS: atom_id res chain seq x y z
N MET A 1 0.79 -7.03 6.87
CA MET A 1 1.56 -7.26 5.63
C MET A 1 2.44 -6.08 5.27
N THR A 2 1.94 -4.85 5.35
CA THR A 2 2.73 -3.59 5.19
C THR A 2 4.05 -3.53 5.95
N LEU A 3 4.06 -3.86 7.25
CA LEU A 3 5.29 -3.81 8.05
C LEU A 3 6.37 -4.76 7.52
N LEU A 4 5.99 -5.95 7.07
CA LEU A 4 6.92 -6.90 6.45
C LEU A 4 7.45 -6.35 5.13
N GLY A 5 6.57 -5.78 4.30
CA GLY A 5 6.99 -5.17 3.05
C GLY A 5 7.94 -3.99 3.24
N PHE A 6 7.76 -3.21 4.31
CA PHE A 6 8.67 -2.15 4.71
C PHE A 6 10.04 -2.67 5.19
N LEU A 7 10.05 -3.72 6.01
CA LEU A 7 11.29 -4.40 6.46
C LEU A 7 12.07 -5.01 5.28
N MET A 8 11.37 -5.43 4.23
CA MET A 8 11.95 -5.91 2.98
C MET A 8 12.45 -4.79 2.06
N GLU A 9 12.47 -3.56 2.56
CA GLU A 9 12.89 -2.33 1.87
C GLU A 9 12.04 -2.02 0.63
N GLY A 10 10.76 -2.42 0.65
CA GLY A 10 9.81 -2.13 -0.43
C GLY A 10 9.55 -0.64 -0.65
N ARG A 11 9.18 -0.28 -1.87
CA ARG A 11 8.80 1.09 -2.25
C ARG A 11 7.35 1.36 -1.90
N VAL A 12 7.09 2.55 -1.39
CA VAL A 12 5.76 3.17 -1.34
C VAL A 12 5.70 4.19 -2.47
N TYR A 13 4.75 4.02 -3.37
CA TYR A 13 4.60 4.87 -4.54
C TYR A 13 4.01 6.22 -4.16
N SER A 14 4.62 7.27 -4.69
CA SER A 14 4.07 8.62 -4.67
C SER A 14 3.19 8.83 -5.90
N PHE A 15 2.42 9.93 -5.90
CA PHE A 15 1.60 10.29 -7.05
C PHE A 15 2.50 10.67 -8.23
N GLU A 16 2.61 9.78 -9.22
CA GLU A 16 3.36 9.98 -10.46
C GLU A 16 2.47 9.60 -11.64
N THR A 17 2.37 10.47 -12.65
CA THR A 17 1.48 10.28 -13.81
C THR A 17 2.16 9.73 -15.06
N GLN A 18 3.47 9.47 -15.00
CA GLN A 18 4.25 9.04 -16.15
C GLN A 18 3.93 7.59 -16.57
N ASN A 19 3.53 6.74 -15.62
CA ASN A 19 3.23 5.34 -15.88
C ASN A 19 1.88 4.95 -15.23
N PRO A 20 0.91 4.43 -16.01
CA PRO A 20 -0.37 3.96 -15.48
C PRO A 20 -0.24 2.94 -14.33
N LEU A 21 0.75 2.04 -14.38
CA LEU A 21 0.99 1.07 -13.31
C LEU A 21 1.36 1.74 -12.00
N THR A 22 2.12 2.83 -12.06
CA THR A 22 2.51 3.62 -10.88
C THR A 22 1.30 4.32 -10.26
N ILE A 23 0.34 4.76 -11.08
CA ILE A 23 -0.93 5.32 -10.59
C ILE A 23 -1.73 4.25 -9.84
N LEU A 24 -1.85 3.04 -10.41
CA LEU A 24 -2.54 1.93 -9.73
C LEU A 24 -1.83 1.53 -8.42
N ALA A 25 -0.50 1.51 -8.42
CA ALA A 25 0.28 1.19 -7.23
C ALA A 25 0.11 2.28 -6.15
N PHE A 26 0.08 3.56 -6.54
CA PHE A 26 -0.25 4.65 -5.64
C PHE A 26 -1.63 4.49 -5.00
N PHE A 27 -2.67 4.15 -5.79
CA PHE A 27 -4.00 3.89 -5.23
C PHE A 27 -3.98 2.70 -4.28
N SER A 28 -3.24 1.64 -4.60
CA SER A 28 -3.06 0.51 -3.70
C SER A 28 -2.44 0.96 -2.37
N ASP A 29 -1.37 1.77 -2.42
CA ASP A 29 -0.65 2.24 -1.24
C ASP A 29 -1.47 3.20 -0.38
N LEU A 30 -2.38 3.98 -0.96
CA LEU A 30 -3.34 4.80 -0.21
C LEU A 30 -4.22 3.96 0.72
N GLY A 31 -4.51 2.70 0.36
CA GLY A 31 -5.24 1.75 1.21
C GLY A 31 -4.51 1.41 2.51
N ASN A 32 -3.22 1.74 2.63
CA ASN A 32 -2.46 1.60 3.88
C ASN A 32 -2.69 2.76 4.87
N GLY A 33 -3.44 3.80 4.47
CA GLY A 33 -3.96 4.85 5.35
C GLY A 33 -2.86 5.57 6.14
N LEU A 34 -2.89 5.43 7.48
CA LEU A 34 -1.93 6.06 8.38
C LEU A 34 -0.48 5.70 8.04
N PHE A 35 -0.23 4.46 7.59
CA PHE A 35 1.13 4.04 7.24
C PHE A 35 1.65 4.84 6.03
N TYR A 36 0.81 5.04 5.01
CA TYR A 36 1.14 5.86 3.84
C TYR A 36 1.40 7.33 4.23
N LEU A 37 0.60 7.89 5.14
CA LEU A 37 0.84 9.26 5.63
C LEU A 37 2.15 9.36 6.42
N ALA A 38 2.45 8.37 7.26
CA ALA A 38 3.69 8.33 8.03
C ALA A 38 4.92 8.24 7.12
N THR A 39 4.91 7.38 6.10
CA THR A 39 6.02 7.30 5.14
C THR A 39 6.18 8.60 4.36
N ARG A 40 5.08 9.27 4.00
CA ARG A 40 5.12 10.55 3.30
C ARG A 40 5.70 11.69 4.16
N TRP A 41 5.37 11.74 5.45
CA TRP A 41 5.87 12.78 6.36
C TRP A 41 7.33 12.57 6.75
N LEU A 42 7.73 11.32 6.98
CA LEU A 42 9.08 10.96 7.42
C LEU A 42 10.07 10.79 6.25
N GLY A 43 9.59 10.84 5.01
CA GLY A 43 10.40 10.60 3.82
C GLY A 43 10.87 9.15 3.69
N TRP A 44 10.18 8.22 4.35
CA TRP A 44 10.48 6.79 4.32
C TRP A 44 9.78 6.10 3.13
N GLY A 45 10.22 4.89 2.79
CA GLY A 45 9.58 4.11 1.72
C GLY A 45 9.99 4.51 0.30
N LEU A 46 11.11 5.23 0.13
CA LEU A 46 11.78 5.39 -1.17
C LEU A 46 12.14 4.02 -1.78
N GLY A 47 12.34 3.03 -0.90
CA GLY A 47 12.69 1.67 -1.23
C GLY A 47 14.15 1.53 -1.69
N ASN A 48 14.69 0.32 -1.64
CA ASN A 48 16.07 0.05 -2.00
C ASN A 48 16.16 -0.97 -3.15
N LEU A 49 16.33 -0.47 -4.39
CA LEU A 49 16.42 -1.32 -5.58
C LEU A 49 17.60 -2.32 -5.56
N LYS A 50 18.61 -2.11 -4.70
CA LYS A 50 19.75 -3.03 -4.57
C LYS A 50 19.43 -4.27 -3.72
N SER A 51 18.33 -4.25 -2.98
CA SER A 51 17.92 -5.36 -2.13
C SER A 51 17.18 -6.42 -2.92
N THR A 52 17.56 -7.69 -2.77
CA THR A 52 16.86 -8.82 -3.39
C THR A 52 15.40 -8.93 -2.95
N THR A 53 15.07 -8.41 -1.76
CA THR A 53 13.71 -8.47 -1.22
C THR A 53 12.81 -7.32 -1.67
N PHE A 54 13.36 -6.33 -2.38
CA PHE A 54 12.69 -5.09 -2.76
C PHE A 54 11.37 -5.30 -3.51
N GLU A 55 11.39 -6.14 -4.55
CA GLU A 55 10.22 -6.37 -5.40
C GLU A 55 9.10 -7.05 -4.62
N PHE A 56 9.45 -8.04 -3.80
CA PHE A 56 8.52 -8.71 -2.89
C PHE A 56 7.97 -7.76 -1.84
N GLY A 57 8.83 -6.91 -1.25
CA GLY A 57 8.41 -5.93 -0.25
C GLY A 57 7.41 -4.94 -0.81
N THR A 58 7.68 -4.43 -2.02
CA THR A 58 6.77 -3.54 -2.75
C THR A 58 5.42 -4.21 -3.03
N ALA A 59 5.43 -5.46 -3.48
CA ALA A 59 4.20 -6.22 -3.70
C ALA A 59 3.41 -6.48 -2.39
N TYR A 60 4.10 -6.73 -1.28
CA TYR A 60 3.49 -6.89 0.04
C TYR A 60 2.79 -5.61 0.52
N ILE A 61 3.40 -4.44 0.30
CA ILE A 61 2.81 -3.14 0.67
C ILE A 61 1.56 -2.88 -0.18
N ALA A 62 1.65 -3.05 -1.50
CA ALA A 62 0.53 -2.85 -2.41
C ALA A 62 -0.63 -3.81 -2.11
N GLY A 63 -0.33 -5.11 -1.92
CA GLY A 63 -1.32 -6.12 -1.58
C GLY A 63 -2.01 -5.85 -0.24
N ALA A 64 -1.26 -5.39 0.76
CA ALA A 64 -1.83 -5.00 2.04
C ALA A 64 -2.85 -3.85 1.90
N GLY A 65 -2.54 -2.85 1.07
CA GLY A 65 -3.43 -1.71 0.87
C GLY A 65 -4.73 -2.10 0.14
N LEU A 66 -4.64 -2.96 -0.88
CA LEU A 66 -5.81 -3.53 -1.54
C LEU A 66 -6.67 -4.37 -0.58
N LEU A 67 -6.05 -5.20 0.26
CA LEU A 67 -6.76 -5.98 1.28
C LEU A 67 -7.47 -5.08 2.30
N ASN A 68 -6.83 -4.00 2.74
CA ASN A 68 -7.46 -3.02 3.63
C ASN A 68 -8.69 -2.39 2.99
N TYR A 69 -8.67 -2.12 1.67
CA TYR A 69 -9.87 -1.65 0.98
C TYR A 69 -10.98 -2.70 0.98
N LEU A 70 -10.66 -3.97 0.71
CA LEU A 70 -11.67 -5.03 0.76
C LEU A 70 -12.29 -5.15 2.15
N VAL A 71 -11.47 -5.06 3.21
CA VAL A 71 -11.98 -5.07 4.60
C VAL A 71 -12.83 -3.83 4.89
N ALA A 72 -12.41 -2.65 4.42
CA ALA A 72 -13.20 -1.41 4.61
C ALA A 72 -14.54 -1.47 3.87
N LEU A 73 -14.57 -2.01 2.64
CA LEU A 73 -15.79 -2.23 1.89
C LEU A 73 -16.68 -3.27 2.55
N ASP A 74 -16.12 -4.36 3.06
CA ASP A 74 -16.86 -5.39 3.79
C ASP A 74 -17.50 -4.83 5.08
N ALA A 75 -16.73 -4.07 5.85
CA ALA A 75 -17.22 -3.38 7.05
C ALA A 75 -18.32 -2.36 6.70
N PHE A 76 -18.19 -1.65 5.58
CA PHE A 76 -19.22 -0.75 5.08
C PHE A 76 -20.50 -1.51 4.69
N ASP A 77 -20.38 -2.63 3.97
CA ASP A 77 -21.52 -3.47 3.58
C ASP A 77 -22.26 -4.06 4.79
N ILE A 78 -21.53 -4.42 5.85
CA ILE A 78 -22.12 -4.82 7.15
C ILE A 78 -22.85 -3.63 7.79
N ALA A 79 -22.24 -2.45 7.80
CA ALA A 79 -22.82 -1.25 8.42
C ALA A 79 -24.12 -0.79 7.74
N ILE A 80 -24.25 -0.95 6.42
CA ILE A 80 -25.47 -0.63 5.67
C ILE A 80 -26.47 -1.80 5.60
N GLY A 81 -26.18 -2.92 6.28
CA GLY A 81 -27.06 -4.09 6.38
C GLY A 81 -27.20 -4.92 5.10
N ARG A 82 -26.29 -4.78 4.13
CA ARG A 82 -26.24 -5.64 2.92
C ARG A 82 -25.66 -7.02 3.22
N LYS A 83 -24.82 -7.12 4.26
CA LYS A 83 -24.19 -8.35 4.74
C LYS A 83 -24.39 -8.43 6.26
N LYS A 84 -24.48 -9.65 6.80
CA LYS A 84 -24.61 -9.91 8.25
C LYS A 84 -23.30 -10.42 8.81
#